data_AF-A0A925Q748-F1
#
_entry.id   AF-A0A925Q748-F1
#
_cell.length_a   1.000
_cell.length_b   1.000
_cell.length_c   1.000
_cell.angle_alpha   90.00
_cell.angle_beta   90.00
_cell.angle_gamma   90.00
#
_symmetry.space_group_name_H-M   'P 1'
#
loop_
_entity.id
_entity.type
_entity.pdbx_description
1 polymer ?
#
loop_
_entity_poly.entity_id
_entity_poly.type
_entity_poly.pdbx_seq_one_letter_code
_entity_poly.pdbx_strand_id
1 'polypeptide(L)'
;MEFALLPNSDGNLYVFESGANRGVVSTYTTVDRFRVAVEGGVVKYRKNGTLVYTSTVAPTYPLLVDAGLYHNGGTQSNVVISGNLGGGSGGGTAAINWLVPDQLGTPRMVFDQTGALANVKRHDYLPFGEELDADQGGRTPALGYSGDTVRQKFTLKERDNETGLDYFGARYYASMQGRFTGADPYDINFERQMTSDPEEAEDLFRDYIFQPQHWNRYAYALNNPLKYVDPDGRLEYETELLGKKIKVKISDNLKSENGKQKLKGDDLTKAQEKIKQNIDNAIAKINSGQTQLSSEQITAINSMKGIEVRTDIPYPGMNGSTFQMTQRYSETDDPETLPAAFIHDSFHADQNRRGVPSSGREAEKQASAFTVPILEKLGMSNRIIEAYRKDAKEGHGAWGQKTRPPRKKTP
;
A
#
# COMPACT_ATOMS: atom_id res chain seq x y z
N MET A 1 20.46 -16.91 -19.51
CA MET A 1 19.61 -16.35 -20.58
C MET A 1 19.55 -17.33 -21.74
N GLU A 2 18.34 -17.77 -22.12
CA GLU A 2 18.11 -18.74 -23.19
C GLU A 2 18.20 -18.08 -24.58
N PHE A 3 17.70 -16.85 -24.73
CA PHE A 3 17.74 -16.06 -25.95
C PHE A 3 18.07 -14.60 -25.60
N ALA A 4 19.12 -14.02 -26.20
CA ALA A 4 19.52 -12.65 -25.88
C ALA A 4 20.09 -11.89 -27.09
N LEU A 5 19.89 -10.56 -27.08
CA LEU A 5 20.62 -9.60 -27.91
C LEU A 5 21.56 -8.81 -27.03
N LEU A 6 22.78 -8.63 -27.50
CA LEU A 6 23.79 -7.80 -26.85
C LEU A 6 24.26 -6.72 -27.83
N PRO A 7 23.72 -5.49 -27.74
CA PRO A 7 24.36 -4.31 -28.31
C PRO A 7 25.60 -3.98 -27.47
N ASN A 8 26.79 -4.15 -28.03
CA ASN A 8 28.06 -4.01 -27.31
C ASN A 8 28.78 -2.69 -27.63
N SER A 9 29.67 -2.24 -26.74
CA SER A 9 30.39 -0.95 -26.88
C SER A 9 31.27 -0.82 -28.12
N ASP A 10 31.55 -1.91 -28.84
CA ASP A 10 32.24 -1.94 -30.14
C ASP A 10 31.34 -1.56 -31.34
N GLY A 11 30.06 -1.27 -31.11
CA GLY A 11 29.09 -0.95 -32.15
C GLY A 11 28.49 -2.17 -32.84
N ASN A 12 28.81 -3.39 -32.39
CA ASN A 12 28.28 -4.62 -32.92
C ASN A 12 27.07 -5.12 -32.11
N LEU A 13 26.14 -5.76 -32.81
CA LEU A 13 24.99 -6.45 -32.24
C LEU A 13 25.26 -7.96 -32.28
N TYR A 14 25.36 -8.56 -31.10
CA TYR A 14 25.57 -10.00 -30.94
C TYR A 14 24.28 -10.70 -30.56
N VAL A 15 24.15 -11.97 -30.96
CA VAL A 15 23.12 -12.88 -30.44
C VAL A 15 23.78 -13.89 -29.50
N PHE A 16 23.15 -14.12 -28.35
CA PHE A 16 23.53 -15.19 -27.43
C PHE A 16 22.35 -16.15 -27.25
N GLU A 17 22.63 -17.44 -27.27
CA GLU A 17 21.66 -18.50 -27.01
C GLU A 17 22.23 -19.49 -26.00
N SER A 18 21.50 -19.74 -24.91
CA SER A 18 21.96 -20.58 -23.78
C SER A 18 23.37 -20.21 -23.29
N GLY A 19 23.71 -18.91 -23.31
CA GLY A 19 25.04 -18.40 -22.93
C GLY A 19 26.13 -18.50 -24.01
N ALA A 20 25.87 -19.17 -25.13
CA ALA A 20 26.82 -19.28 -26.25
C ALA A 20 26.66 -18.10 -27.23
N ASN A 21 27.79 -17.48 -27.61
CA ASN A 21 27.82 -16.43 -28.62
C ASN A 21 27.55 -17.02 -30.01
N ARG A 22 26.54 -16.50 -30.71
CA ARG A 22 26.20 -16.87 -32.10
C ARG A 22 26.88 -15.98 -33.16
N GLY A 23 27.68 -15.02 -32.71
CA GLY A 23 28.43 -14.10 -33.54
C GLY A 23 27.75 -12.74 -33.72
N VAL A 24 28.39 -11.89 -34.53
CA VAL A 24 27.88 -10.57 -34.91
C VAL A 24 26.77 -10.76 -35.95
N VAL A 25 25.55 -10.33 -35.61
CA VAL A 25 24.38 -10.42 -36.50
C VAL A 25 24.09 -9.11 -37.23
N SER A 26 24.59 -7.99 -36.70
CA SER A 26 24.49 -6.66 -37.31
C SER A 26 25.44 -5.68 -36.61
N THR A 27 25.54 -4.47 -37.11
CA THR A 27 26.01 -3.31 -36.32
C THR A 27 24.82 -2.59 -35.69
N TYR A 28 25.05 -1.66 -34.77
CA TYR A 28 23.98 -0.81 -34.24
C TYR A 28 24.42 0.61 -33.92
N THR A 29 23.42 1.48 -33.76
CA THR A 29 23.50 2.88 -33.33
C THR A 29 22.46 3.12 -32.25
N THR A 30 22.56 4.23 -31.52
CA THR A 30 21.68 4.57 -30.39
C THR A 30 20.22 4.84 -30.76
N VAL A 31 19.91 5.00 -32.05
CA VAL A 31 18.54 5.21 -32.55
C VAL A 31 17.86 3.91 -33.00
N ASP A 32 18.59 2.80 -33.03
CA ASP A 32 18.08 1.51 -33.50
C ASP A 32 17.10 0.90 -32.50
N ARG A 33 16.07 0.24 -33.02
CA ARG A 33 15.09 -0.51 -32.23
C ARG A 33 15.29 -1.99 -32.42
N PHE A 34 15.36 -2.73 -31.32
CA PHE A 34 15.52 -4.18 -31.31
C PHE A 34 14.23 -4.88 -30.93
N ARG A 35 14.02 -6.06 -31.49
CA ARG A 35 12.92 -6.95 -31.10
C ARG A 35 13.42 -8.39 -31.10
N VAL A 36 13.17 -9.10 -30.00
CA VAL A 36 13.26 -10.56 -29.91
C VAL A 36 11.84 -11.08 -29.75
N ALA A 37 11.39 -11.97 -30.63
CA ALA A 37 10.03 -12.46 -30.60
C ALA A 37 9.93 -13.91 -31.08
N VAL A 38 9.00 -14.67 -30.52
CA VAL A 38 8.60 -15.97 -31.08
C VAL A 38 7.61 -15.71 -32.21
N GLU A 39 7.98 -16.07 -33.44
CA GLU A 39 7.16 -15.95 -34.64
C GLU A 39 7.03 -17.33 -35.30
N GLY A 40 5.82 -17.90 -35.33
CA GLY A 40 5.60 -19.23 -35.90
C GLY A 40 6.34 -20.35 -35.15
N GLY A 41 6.47 -20.23 -33.83
CA GLY A 41 7.17 -21.20 -32.98
C GLY A 41 8.70 -21.08 -32.97
N VAL A 42 9.26 -20.08 -33.65
CA VAL A 42 10.71 -19.88 -33.75
C VAL A 42 11.10 -18.50 -33.21
N VAL A 43 12.18 -18.42 -32.43
CA VAL A 43 12.71 -17.14 -31.95
C VAL A 43 13.38 -16.39 -33.10
N LYS A 44 12.96 -15.15 -33.31
CA LYS A 44 13.51 -14.25 -34.33
C LYS A 44 13.96 -12.94 -33.72
N TYR A 45 15.05 -12.43 -34.28
CA TYR A 45 15.74 -11.24 -33.83
C TYR A 45 15.68 -10.19 -34.94
N ARG A 46 15.18 -9.00 -34.62
CA ARG A 46 14.98 -7.92 -35.58
C ARG A 46 15.66 -6.63 -35.14
N LYS A 47 16.17 -5.88 -36.12
CA LYS A 47 16.67 -4.52 -36.00
C LYS A 47 15.84 -3.62 -36.92
N ASN A 48 15.20 -2.58 -36.38
CA ASN A 48 14.32 -1.66 -37.12
C ASN A 48 13.27 -2.39 -37.97
N GLY A 49 12.70 -3.47 -37.43
CA GLY A 49 11.74 -4.32 -38.13
C GLY A 49 12.33 -5.36 -39.09
N THR A 50 13.60 -5.20 -39.50
CA THR A 50 14.29 -6.14 -40.40
C THR A 50 14.82 -7.35 -39.62
N LEU A 51 14.61 -8.56 -40.14
CA LEU A 51 15.13 -9.80 -39.56
C LEU A 51 16.65 -9.84 -39.69
N VAL A 52 17.35 -9.96 -38.57
CA VAL A 52 18.83 -10.06 -38.54
C VAL A 52 19.31 -11.46 -38.14
N TYR A 53 18.50 -12.24 -37.44
CA TYR A 53 18.85 -13.61 -37.08
C TYR A 53 17.59 -14.44 -36.75
N THR A 54 17.63 -15.73 -37.09
CA THR A 54 16.59 -16.72 -36.75
C THR A 54 17.24 -17.81 -35.91
N SER A 55 16.68 -18.07 -34.74
CA SER A 55 17.15 -19.16 -33.89
C SER A 55 16.89 -20.51 -34.53
N THR A 56 17.83 -21.43 -34.36
CA THR A 56 17.62 -22.86 -34.66
C THR A 56 17.10 -23.63 -33.43
N VAL A 57 17.01 -22.96 -32.27
CA VAL A 57 16.57 -23.55 -30.99
C VAL A 57 15.09 -23.20 -30.79
N ALA A 58 14.27 -24.21 -30.54
CA ALA A 58 12.87 -24.00 -30.19
C ALA A 58 12.78 -23.40 -28.77
N PRO A 59 11.92 -22.39 -28.53
CA PRO A 59 11.76 -21.81 -27.21
C PRO A 59 11.05 -22.76 -26.24
N THR A 60 11.56 -22.84 -25.01
CA THR A 60 10.87 -23.53 -23.90
C THR A 60 10.05 -22.52 -23.10
N TYR A 61 8.78 -22.84 -22.83
CA TYR A 61 7.89 -21.96 -22.07
C TYR A 61 7.82 -22.34 -20.58
N PRO A 62 7.60 -21.37 -19.66
CA PRO A 62 7.42 -19.94 -19.91
C PRO A 62 8.73 -19.20 -20.24
N LEU A 63 8.68 -18.25 -21.16
CA LEU A 63 9.78 -17.33 -21.42
C LEU A 63 9.66 -16.11 -20.50
N LEU A 64 10.72 -15.81 -19.79
CA LEU A 64 10.86 -14.61 -18.96
C LEU A 64 11.71 -13.57 -19.69
N VAL A 65 11.44 -12.29 -19.45
CA VAL A 65 12.20 -11.17 -20.01
C VAL A 65 13.07 -10.58 -18.91
N ASP A 66 14.35 -10.39 -19.21
CA ASP A 66 15.33 -9.76 -18.34
C ASP A 66 16.22 -8.83 -19.17
N ALA A 67 16.83 -7.83 -18.52
CA ALA A 67 17.71 -6.85 -19.13
C ALA A 67 18.87 -6.49 -18.19
N GLY A 68 20.11 -6.60 -18.71
CA GLY A 68 21.32 -6.17 -18.01
C GLY A 68 21.96 -4.94 -18.66
N LEU A 69 22.42 -4.00 -17.83
CA LEU A 69 23.21 -2.84 -18.27
C LEU A 69 24.62 -2.95 -17.66
N TYR A 70 25.60 -3.30 -18.48
CA TYR A 70 26.98 -3.52 -18.03
C TYR A 70 27.84 -2.24 -18.07
N HIS A 71 27.66 -1.40 -19.08
CA HIS A 71 28.47 -0.20 -19.26
C HIS A 71 27.85 1.04 -18.59
N ASN A 72 28.71 1.89 -18.00
CA ASN A 72 28.29 3.14 -17.38
C ASN A 72 27.65 4.06 -18.42
N GLY A 73 26.47 4.61 -18.11
CA GLY A 73 25.68 5.44 -19.03
C GLY A 73 24.85 4.66 -20.06
N GLY A 74 24.83 3.32 -20.02
CA GLY A 74 23.92 2.52 -20.84
C GLY A 74 22.45 2.82 -20.52
N THR A 75 21.63 3.04 -21.55
CA THR A 75 20.19 3.30 -21.38
C THR A 75 19.38 2.42 -22.32
N GLN A 76 18.18 2.03 -21.87
CA GLN A 76 17.14 1.43 -22.71
C GLN A 76 15.90 2.30 -22.57
N SER A 77 15.25 2.63 -23.69
CA SER A 77 14.07 3.50 -23.70
C SER A 77 12.92 2.85 -24.44
N ASN A 78 11.68 3.14 -24.00
CA ASN A 78 10.46 2.62 -24.61
C ASN A 78 10.43 1.09 -24.74
N VAL A 79 10.89 0.38 -23.70
CA VAL A 79 10.84 -1.09 -23.67
C VAL A 79 9.39 -1.52 -23.57
N VAL A 80 8.95 -2.37 -24.50
CA VAL A 80 7.59 -2.90 -24.56
C VAL A 80 7.66 -4.41 -24.59
N ILE A 81 6.94 -5.04 -23.64
CA ILE A 81 6.63 -6.46 -23.69
C ILE A 81 5.21 -6.58 -24.25
N SER A 82 5.04 -7.36 -25.30
CA SER A 82 3.76 -7.52 -25.99
C SER A 82 3.55 -8.96 -26.42
N GLY A 83 2.32 -9.45 -26.33
CA GLY A 83 1.94 -10.80 -26.72
C GLY A 83 0.76 -11.29 -25.91
N ASN A 84 0.48 -12.58 -25.99
CA ASN A 84 -0.41 -13.22 -25.02
C ASN A 84 0.36 -13.43 -23.71
N LEU A 85 0.40 -12.41 -22.87
CA LEU A 85 1.19 -12.35 -21.63
C LEU A 85 0.50 -13.03 -20.44
N GLY A 86 -0.59 -13.76 -20.69
CA GLY A 86 -1.21 -14.62 -19.68
C GLY A 86 -0.25 -15.75 -19.31
N GLY A 87 0.17 -15.79 -18.05
CA GLY A 87 0.96 -16.89 -17.52
C GLY A 87 0.20 -18.21 -17.66
N GLY A 88 0.72 -19.10 -18.51
CA GLY A 88 0.32 -20.51 -18.57
C GLY A 88 -0.89 -20.82 -19.46
N SER A 89 -0.61 -21.63 -20.50
CA SER A 89 -1.53 -22.55 -21.20
C SER A 89 -2.81 -21.97 -21.83
N GLY A 90 -3.03 -22.34 -23.10
CA GLY A 90 -4.20 -21.93 -23.86
C GLY A 90 -5.54 -22.31 -23.22
N GLY A 91 -6.57 -21.51 -23.51
CA GLY A 91 -7.99 -21.92 -23.45
C GLY A 91 -8.54 -22.39 -22.10
N GLY A 92 -7.85 -22.17 -20.98
CA GLY A 92 -8.36 -22.52 -19.64
C GLY A 92 -9.17 -21.38 -19.02
N THR A 93 -10.32 -21.72 -18.43
CA THR A 93 -11.05 -20.89 -17.47
C THR A 93 -10.09 -20.31 -16.43
N ALA A 94 -10.31 -19.08 -15.95
CA ALA A 94 -9.49 -18.46 -14.92
C ALA A 94 -9.22 -19.43 -13.76
N ALA A 95 -7.95 -19.73 -13.48
CA ALA A 95 -7.57 -20.57 -12.37
C ALA A 95 -7.75 -19.80 -11.06
N ILE A 96 -8.66 -20.27 -10.22
CA ILE A 96 -8.91 -19.69 -8.89
C ILE A 96 -8.11 -20.48 -7.86
N ASN A 97 -7.39 -19.77 -7.00
CA ASN A 97 -6.78 -20.32 -5.80
C ASN A 97 -7.34 -19.58 -4.57
N TRP A 98 -7.63 -20.33 -3.51
CA TRP A 98 -8.03 -19.78 -2.22
C TRP A 98 -6.88 -19.85 -1.23
N LEU A 99 -6.46 -18.68 -0.76
CA LEU A 99 -5.40 -18.54 0.24
C LEU A 99 -6.02 -18.58 1.63
N VAL A 100 -5.56 -19.49 2.48
CA VAL A 100 -5.95 -19.57 3.88
C VAL A 100 -4.78 -19.06 4.73
N PRO A 101 -4.88 -17.84 5.29
CA PRO A 101 -3.79 -17.20 6.01
C PRO A 101 -3.72 -17.60 7.51
N ASP A 102 -2.57 -17.34 8.12
CA ASP A 102 -2.41 -17.27 9.58
C ASP A 102 -2.80 -15.90 10.15
N GLN A 103 -2.54 -15.69 11.45
CA GLN A 103 -2.93 -14.47 12.17
C GLN A 103 -2.25 -13.18 11.69
N LEU A 104 -1.22 -13.30 10.85
CA LEU A 104 -0.49 -12.17 10.26
C LEU A 104 -0.89 -11.94 8.80
N GLY A 105 -1.86 -12.70 8.29
CA GLY A 105 -2.23 -12.71 6.89
C GLY A 105 -1.36 -13.65 6.03
N THR A 106 -0.34 -14.31 6.59
CA THR A 106 0.57 -15.14 5.78
C THR A 106 -0.14 -16.41 5.29
N PRO A 107 -0.27 -16.67 3.98
CA PRO A 107 -0.91 -17.88 3.47
C PRO A 107 -0.21 -19.15 3.95
N ARG A 108 -0.95 -20.01 4.66
CA ARG A 108 -0.46 -21.31 5.17
C ARG A 108 -0.97 -22.48 4.35
N MET A 109 -2.14 -22.33 3.76
CA MET A 109 -2.70 -23.33 2.85
C MET A 109 -3.24 -22.64 1.60
N VAL A 110 -3.03 -23.28 0.46
CA VAL A 110 -3.57 -22.86 -0.84
C VAL A 110 -4.41 -24.00 -1.37
N PHE A 111 -5.68 -23.73 -1.62
CA PHE A 111 -6.59 -24.65 -2.28
C PHE A 111 -6.81 -24.22 -3.72
N ASP A 112 -6.72 -25.16 -4.65
CA ASP A 112 -7.16 -24.92 -6.03
C ASP A 112 -8.69 -24.76 -6.09
N GLN A 113 -9.20 -24.36 -7.26
CA GLN A 113 -10.63 -24.18 -7.54
C GLN A 113 -11.56 -25.37 -7.20
N THR A 114 -11.01 -26.56 -6.95
CA THR A 114 -11.80 -27.74 -6.56
C THR A 114 -12.07 -27.78 -5.06
N GLY A 115 -11.24 -27.10 -4.25
CA GLY A 115 -11.30 -27.14 -2.80
C GLY A 115 -10.88 -28.48 -2.19
N ALA A 116 -10.33 -29.40 -2.98
CA ALA A 116 -9.97 -30.73 -2.51
C ALA A 116 -8.68 -30.72 -1.67
N LEU A 117 -8.72 -31.39 -0.52
CA LEU A 117 -7.55 -31.53 0.36
C LEU A 117 -6.38 -32.27 -0.31
N ALA A 118 -6.66 -33.13 -1.29
CA ALA A 118 -5.63 -33.88 -2.02
C ALA A 118 -4.68 -32.98 -2.82
N ASN A 119 -5.14 -31.79 -3.23
CA ASN A 119 -4.38 -30.85 -4.07
C ASN A 119 -3.84 -29.66 -3.27
N VAL A 120 -4.05 -29.64 -1.95
CA VAL A 120 -3.66 -28.51 -1.11
C VAL A 120 -2.15 -28.30 -1.15
N LYS A 121 -1.72 -27.04 -1.27
CA LYS A 121 -0.34 -26.64 -1.03
C LYS A 121 -0.24 -26.07 0.37
N ARG A 122 0.81 -26.44 1.10
CA ARG A 122 1.08 -25.97 2.46
C ARG A 122 2.38 -25.22 2.49
N HIS A 123 2.36 -24.09 3.19
CA HIS A 123 3.51 -23.25 3.44
C HIS A 123 3.60 -22.97 4.92
N ASP A 124 4.77 -23.18 5.48
CA ASP A 124 5.09 -22.84 6.85
C ASP A 124 6.25 -21.86 6.87
N TYR A 125 6.27 -20.97 7.86
CA TYR A 125 7.28 -19.94 7.96
C TYR A 125 7.86 -19.86 9.36
N LEU A 126 9.15 -19.56 9.44
CA LEU A 126 9.80 -19.06 10.63
C LEU A 126 9.27 -17.65 10.98
N PRO A 127 9.50 -17.15 12.22
CA PRO A 127 8.92 -15.89 12.67
C PRO A 127 9.15 -14.69 11.75
N PHE A 128 10.28 -14.65 11.04
CA PHE A 128 10.65 -13.56 10.12
C PHE A 128 10.31 -13.85 8.65
N GLY A 129 9.50 -14.87 8.37
CA GLY A 129 8.97 -15.12 7.02
C GLY A 129 9.84 -15.97 6.11
N GLU A 130 10.92 -16.56 6.64
CA GLU A 130 11.66 -17.61 5.95
C GLU A 130 10.76 -18.85 5.85
N GLU A 131 10.63 -19.39 4.64
CA GLU A 131 9.77 -20.53 4.38
C GLU A 131 10.44 -21.83 4.80
N LEU A 132 9.66 -22.74 5.38
CA LEU A 132 10.10 -24.08 5.76
C LEU A 132 9.66 -25.07 4.70
N ASP A 133 10.64 -25.58 3.95
CA ASP A 133 10.44 -26.47 2.82
C ASP A 133 10.08 -27.90 3.24
N ALA A 134 9.76 -28.73 2.24
CA ALA A 134 9.69 -30.17 2.42
C ALA A 134 11.03 -30.68 3.00
N ASP A 135 10.95 -31.70 3.85
CA ASP A 135 12.06 -32.32 4.60
C ASP A 135 12.56 -31.55 5.83
N GLN A 136 12.01 -30.36 6.10
CA GLN A 136 12.31 -29.61 7.33
C GLN A 136 11.24 -29.82 8.41
N GLY A 137 11.65 -30.25 9.60
CA GLY A 137 10.75 -30.33 10.77
C GLY A 137 9.52 -31.24 10.57
N GLY A 138 9.64 -32.32 9.79
CA GLY A 138 8.56 -33.28 9.53
C GLY A 138 7.64 -32.94 8.36
N ARG A 139 7.94 -31.88 7.61
CA ARG A 139 7.22 -31.50 6.39
C ARG A 139 7.53 -32.48 5.27
N THR A 140 6.52 -32.93 4.55
CA THR A 140 6.71 -33.86 3.42
C THR A 140 5.88 -33.44 2.21
N PRO A 141 6.28 -33.80 0.99
CA PRO A 141 5.48 -33.55 -0.21
C PRO A 141 4.09 -34.19 -0.15
N ALA A 142 3.96 -35.35 0.49
CA ALA A 142 2.68 -36.05 0.69
C ALA A 142 1.69 -35.25 1.55
N LEU A 143 2.20 -34.37 2.42
CA LEU A 143 1.41 -33.41 3.20
C LEU A 143 1.18 -32.08 2.46
N GLY A 144 1.51 -32.00 1.16
CA GLY A 144 1.28 -30.79 0.36
C GLY A 144 2.37 -29.72 0.47
N TYR A 145 3.49 -29.97 1.17
CA TYR A 145 4.65 -29.08 1.16
C TYR A 145 5.42 -29.25 -0.16
N SER A 146 5.05 -28.45 -1.14
CA SER A 146 5.59 -28.49 -2.50
C SER A 146 5.38 -27.14 -3.16
N GLY A 147 6.21 -26.82 -4.16
CA GLY A 147 6.12 -25.55 -4.87
C GLY A 147 4.76 -25.30 -5.53
N ASP A 148 4.44 -24.00 -5.67
CA ASP A 148 3.25 -23.49 -6.33
C ASP A 148 3.55 -22.21 -7.12
N THR A 149 2.52 -21.57 -7.66
CA THR A 149 2.63 -20.33 -8.44
C THR A 149 2.16 -19.09 -7.66
N VAL A 150 1.80 -19.24 -6.38
CA VAL A 150 1.30 -18.13 -5.55
C VAL A 150 2.48 -17.27 -5.15
N ARG A 151 2.43 -15.99 -5.52
CA ARG A 151 3.48 -15.03 -5.16
C ARG A 151 3.24 -14.34 -3.82
N GLN A 152 2.00 -14.32 -3.34
CA GLN A 152 1.67 -13.78 -2.01
C GLN A 152 2.14 -14.76 -0.94
N LYS A 153 3.27 -14.45 -0.30
CA LYS A 153 3.90 -15.29 0.72
C LYS A 153 3.79 -14.59 2.08
N PHE A 154 4.91 -14.25 2.72
CA PHE A 154 4.92 -13.67 4.06
C PHE A 154 4.08 -12.39 4.12
N THR A 155 3.13 -12.32 5.06
CA THR A 155 2.21 -11.19 5.28
C THR A 155 1.52 -10.65 4.02
N LEU A 156 1.18 -11.56 3.09
CA LEU A 156 0.58 -11.30 1.77
C LEU A 156 1.45 -10.46 0.82
N LYS A 157 2.73 -10.28 1.10
CA LYS A 157 3.63 -9.57 0.20
C LYS A 157 4.04 -10.45 -0.96
N GLU A 158 4.22 -9.80 -2.12
CA GLU A 158 4.67 -10.47 -3.32
C GLU A 158 6.15 -10.82 -3.15
N ARG A 159 6.46 -12.11 -3.18
CA ARG A 159 7.82 -12.62 -3.20
C ARG A 159 8.31 -12.74 -4.63
N ASP A 160 9.45 -12.12 -4.90
CA ASP A 160 10.20 -12.31 -6.12
C ASP A 160 11.03 -13.59 -6.00
N ASN A 161 10.81 -14.57 -6.89
CA ASN A 161 11.43 -15.90 -6.77
C ASN A 161 12.92 -15.86 -7.11
N GLU A 162 13.33 -14.92 -7.95
CA GLU A 162 14.72 -14.73 -8.39
C GLU A 162 15.61 -14.24 -7.25
N THR A 163 15.10 -13.32 -6.42
CA THR A 163 15.86 -12.72 -5.31
C THR A 163 15.48 -13.28 -3.94
N GLY A 164 14.31 -13.91 -3.80
CA GLY A 164 13.73 -14.32 -2.52
C GLY A 164 13.26 -13.15 -1.65
N LEU A 165 13.19 -11.93 -2.21
CA LEU A 165 12.79 -10.73 -1.49
C LEU A 165 11.28 -10.51 -1.60
N ASP A 166 10.71 -10.03 -0.50
CA ASP A 166 9.30 -9.64 -0.43
C ASP A 166 9.16 -8.14 -0.71
N TYR A 167 8.30 -7.77 -1.66
CA TYR A 167 8.06 -6.36 -2.00
C TYR A 167 6.99 -5.76 -1.07
N PHE A 168 7.43 -4.82 -0.21
CA PHE A 168 6.55 -4.14 0.74
C PHE A 168 6.05 -2.78 0.22
N GLY A 169 6.42 -2.35 -0.98
CA GLY A 169 6.06 -1.03 -1.51
C GLY A 169 7.22 -0.05 -1.38
N ALA A 170 7.47 0.47 -0.18
CA ALA A 170 8.57 1.43 0.03
C ALA A 170 9.95 0.76 0.03
N ARG A 171 10.03 -0.53 0.38
CA ARG A 171 11.27 -1.28 0.57
C ARG A 171 11.09 -2.75 0.16
N TYR A 172 12.21 -3.41 -0.09
CA TYR A 172 12.28 -4.87 -0.20
C TYR A 172 12.67 -5.46 1.14
N TYR A 173 12.00 -6.53 1.56
CA TYR A 173 12.25 -7.24 2.80
C TYR A 173 12.95 -8.55 2.52
N ALA A 174 13.99 -8.85 3.30
CA ALA A 174 14.77 -10.07 3.18
C ALA A 174 14.49 -10.97 4.39
N SER A 175 13.64 -11.97 4.18
CA SER A 175 13.16 -12.88 5.22
C SER A 175 14.29 -13.67 5.88
N MET A 176 15.29 -14.11 5.10
CA MET A 176 16.48 -14.81 5.60
C MET A 176 17.33 -13.98 6.57
N GLN A 177 17.34 -12.66 6.44
CA GLN A 177 18.08 -11.75 7.33
C GLN A 177 17.17 -11.09 8.39
N GLY A 178 15.86 -11.31 8.30
CA GLY A 178 14.85 -10.73 9.18
C GLY A 178 14.79 -9.20 9.18
N ARG A 179 15.09 -8.57 8.04
CA ARG A 179 15.22 -7.11 7.92
C ARG A 179 14.96 -6.59 6.51
N PHE A 180 14.69 -5.29 6.41
CA PHE A 180 14.64 -4.61 5.11
C PHE A 180 16.04 -4.50 4.47
N THR A 181 16.08 -4.54 3.15
CA THR A 181 17.33 -4.37 2.37
C THR A 181 17.71 -2.90 2.19
N GLY A 182 16.77 -1.99 2.41
CA GLY A 182 16.98 -0.54 2.40
C GLY A 182 16.66 0.10 3.74
N ALA A 183 17.32 1.22 4.04
CA ALA A 183 16.98 2.04 5.19
C ALA A 183 15.57 2.62 5.04
N ASP A 184 14.84 2.70 6.15
CA ASP A 184 13.56 3.40 6.22
C ASP A 184 13.73 4.86 5.74
N PRO A 185 12.95 5.31 4.74
CA PRO A 185 12.98 6.69 4.29
C PRO A 185 12.40 7.66 5.33
N TYR A 186 11.71 7.17 6.36
CA TYR A 186 11.21 7.99 7.45
C TYR A 186 12.36 8.66 8.22
N ASP A 187 12.20 9.97 8.47
CA ASP A 187 13.18 10.77 9.19
C ASP A 187 12.49 11.69 10.20
N ILE A 188 12.73 11.38 11.48
CA ILE A 188 12.16 12.12 12.60
C ILE A 188 12.61 13.59 12.64
N ASN A 189 13.81 13.93 12.14
CA ASN A 189 14.29 15.31 12.17
C ASN A 189 13.56 16.17 11.14
N PHE A 190 13.27 15.62 9.96
CA PHE A 190 12.45 16.31 8.97
C PHE A 190 11.04 16.52 9.49
N GLU A 191 10.45 15.50 10.11
CA GLU A 191 9.10 15.63 10.70
C GLU A 191 9.06 16.67 11.81
N ARG A 192 10.01 16.61 12.76
CA ARG A 192 10.15 17.60 13.83
C ARG A 192 10.27 19.04 13.32
N GLN A 193 10.99 19.26 12.20
CA GLN A 193 11.14 20.58 11.60
C GLN A 193 9.90 21.06 10.83
N MET A 194 9.09 20.14 10.32
CA MET A 194 7.85 20.44 9.58
C MET A 194 6.61 20.58 10.49
N THR A 195 6.73 20.12 11.74
CA THR A 195 5.74 20.33 12.79
C THR A 195 5.78 21.78 13.26
N SER A 196 4.64 22.46 13.15
CA SER A 196 4.49 23.88 13.47
C SER A 196 4.38 24.16 14.97
N ASP A 197 3.99 23.15 15.75
CA ASP A 197 3.90 23.22 17.21
C ASP A 197 5.20 22.69 17.84
N PRO A 198 5.94 23.53 18.59
CA PRO A 198 7.17 23.11 19.27
C PRO A 198 6.98 21.99 20.31
N GLU A 199 5.82 21.91 20.99
CA GLU A 199 5.57 20.89 22.01
C GLU A 199 5.29 19.52 21.35
N GLU A 200 4.48 19.52 20.29
CA GLU A 200 4.23 18.33 19.46
C GLU A 200 5.53 17.81 18.81
N ALA A 201 6.36 18.72 18.31
CA ALA A 201 7.65 18.38 17.71
C ALA A 201 8.58 17.69 18.72
N GLU A 202 8.58 18.15 19.97
CA GLU A 202 9.34 17.52 21.05
C GLU A 202 8.77 16.18 21.47
N ASP A 203 7.45 16.04 21.53
CA ASP A 203 6.79 14.78 21.86
C ASP A 203 7.01 13.70 20.80
N LEU A 204 6.94 14.04 19.51
CA LEU A 204 7.27 13.13 18.41
C LEU A 204 8.72 12.65 18.50
N PHE A 205 9.64 13.59 18.74
CA PHE A 205 11.05 13.25 18.90
C PHE A 205 11.26 12.37 20.14
N ARG A 206 10.61 12.69 21.25
CA ARG A 206 10.62 11.93 22.49
C ARG A 206 10.15 10.49 22.25
N ASP A 207 8.96 10.29 21.71
CA ASP A 207 8.43 8.95 21.43
C ASP A 207 9.36 8.13 20.52
N TYR A 208 9.97 8.78 19.53
CA TYR A 208 10.94 8.15 18.65
C TYR A 208 12.21 7.72 19.40
N ILE A 209 12.78 8.57 20.27
CA ILE A 209 14.01 8.25 21.01
C ILE A 209 13.78 7.27 22.16
N PHE A 210 12.58 7.24 22.76
CA PHE A 210 12.26 6.34 23.87
C PHE A 210 11.96 4.90 23.44
N GLN A 211 11.86 4.65 22.15
CA GLN A 211 11.78 3.30 21.58
C GLN A 211 13.03 3.03 20.72
N PRO A 212 14.10 2.44 21.31
CA PRO A 212 15.39 2.25 20.64
C PRO A 212 15.32 1.47 19.32
N GLN A 213 14.28 0.63 19.16
CA GLN A 213 14.06 -0.13 17.93
C GLN A 213 13.71 0.75 16.72
N HIS A 214 13.21 1.97 16.92
CA HIS A 214 13.00 2.92 15.82
C HIS A 214 14.31 3.40 15.19
N TRP A 215 15.42 3.32 15.92
CA TRP A 215 16.72 3.83 15.44
C TRP A 215 17.33 2.89 14.41
N ASN A 216 16.95 1.62 14.45
CA ASN A 216 17.32 0.68 13.42
C ASN A 216 16.39 0.83 12.21
N ARG A 217 16.82 1.66 11.25
CA ARG A 217 16.10 1.89 10.00
C ARG A 217 15.93 0.65 9.11
N TYR A 218 16.51 -0.49 9.46
CA TYR A 218 16.35 -1.75 8.71
C TYR A 218 15.43 -2.74 9.42
N ALA A 219 15.03 -2.46 10.66
CA ALA A 219 14.23 -3.39 11.46
C ALA A 219 12.87 -3.63 10.80
N TYR A 220 12.44 -4.89 10.81
CA TYR A 220 11.06 -5.26 10.48
C TYR A 220 10.26 -5.40 11.78
N ALA A 221 9.07 -4.80 11.82
CA ALA A 221 8.09 -5.05 12.89
C ALA A 221 8.65 -4.85 14.32
N LEU A 222 9.57 -3.89 14.53
CA LEU A 222 10.28 -3.64 15.79
C LEU A 222 11.02 -4.89 16.37
N ASN A 223 11.40 -5.83 15.51
CA ASN A 223 11.89 -7.18 15.82
C ASN A 223 10.88 -8.06 16.59
N ASN A 224 9.58 -7.83 16.43
CA ASN A 224 8.52 -8.70 16.96
C ASN A 224 7.52 -9.09 15.85
N PRO A 225 7.97 -9.90 14.88
CA PRO A 225 7.21 -10.22 13.68
C PRO A 225 6.04 -11.19 13.92
N LEU A 226 5.95 -11.79 15.12
CA LEU A 226 4.79 -12.60 15.53
C LEU A 226 3.63 -11.74 16.02
N LYS A 227 3.87 -10.46 16.28
CA LYS A 227 2.89 -9.53 16.84
C LYS A 227 2.56 -8.39 15.88
N TYR A 228 3.54 -7.90 15.14
CA TYR A 228 3.38 -6.75 14.25
C TYR A 228 3.66 -7.15 12.80
N VAL A 229 2.94 -6.49 11.89
CA VAL A 229 3.13 -6.56 10.44
C VAL A 229 3.46 -5.15 9.97
N ASP A 230 4.35 -5.02 8.99
CA ASP A 230 4.61 -3.75 8.31
C ASP A 230 3.77 -3.67 7.02
N PRO A 231 2.73 -2.81 6.94
CA PRO A 231 1.80 -2.82 5.80
C PRO A 231 2.39 -2.31 4.48
N ASP A 232 3.34 -1.38 4.50
CA ASP A 232 3.84 -0.70 3.29
C ASP A 232 5.37 -0.49 3.29
N GLY A 233 6.06 -1.15 4.21
CA GLY A 233 7.48 -1.00 4.42
C GLY A 233 7.81 0.34 5.07
N ARG A 234 6.92 0.89 5.90
CA ARG A 234 7.10 2.15 6.65
C ARG A 234 6.45 2.03 8.04
N LEU A 235 6.87 2.90 8.95
CA LEU A 235 6.19 3.10 10.24
C LEU A 235 4.81 3.79 10.11
N GLU A 236 4.56 4.51 9.02
CA GLU A 236 3.33 5.28 8.71
C GLU A 236 3.01 5.16 7.21
N TYR A 237 1.73 5.05 6.82
CA TYR A 237 1.35 5.01 5.39
C TYR A 237 0.89 6.37 4.86
N GLU A 238 1.19 6.64 3.59
CA GLU A 238 0.79 7.86 2.89
C GLU A 238 -0.47 7.61 2.03
N THR A 239 -1.31 8.63 1.93
CA THR A 239 -2.46 8.69 1.01
C THR A 239 -2.52 10.07 0.35
N GLU A 240 -3.33 10.22 -0.68
CA GLU A 240 -3.44 11.47 -1.44
C GLU A 240 -4.84 12.05 -1.27
N LEU A 241 -4.94 13.27 -0.73
CA LEU A 241 -6.18 14.04 -0.61
C LEU A 241 -6.09 15.24 -1.55
N LEU A 242 -6.97 15.30 -2.55
CA LEU A 242 -7.08 16.38 -3.53
C LEU A 242 -5.73 16.83 -4.11
N GLY A 243 -4.90 15.88 -4.55
CA GLY A 243 -3.58 16.15 -5.14
C GLY A 243 -2.45 16.37 -4.14
N LYS A 244 -2.72 16.35 -2.82
CA LYS A 244 -1.73 16.51 -1.76
C LYS A 244 -1.52 15.20 -1.01
N LYS A 245 -0.26 14.80 -0.85
CA LYS A 245 0.10 13.69 0.04
C LYS A 245 -0.14 14.08 1.50
N ILE A 246 -0.85 13.23 2.22
CA ILE A 246 -1.07 13.32 3.66
C ILE A 246 -0.71 11.98 4.32
N LYS A 247 -0.29 12.04 5.58
CA LYS A 247 0.09 10.85 6.34
C LYS A 247 -1.08 10.32 7.17
N VAL A 248 -1.17 9.01 7.32
CA VAL A 248 -2.16 8.37 8.20
C VAL A 248 -1.44 7.48 9.20
N LYS A 249 -1.69 7.75 10.48
CA LYS A 249 -1.18 6.98 11.62
C LYS A 249 -2.33 6.27 12.32
N ILE A 250 -2.27 4.94 12.37
CA ILE A 250 -3.23 4.13 13.11
C ILE A 250 -2.51 3.54 14.32
N SER A 251 -3.01 3.82 15.53
CA SER A 251 -2.34 3.38 16.76
C SER A 251 -2.22 1.86 16.87
N ASP A 252 -1.12 1.37 17.47
CA ASP A 252 -0.96 -0.02 17.90
C ASP A 252 -1.59 -0.30 19.28
N ASN A 253 -2.17 0.72 19.90
CA ASN A 253 -2.82 0.68 21.21
C ASN A 253 -4.35 0.72 21.08
N LEU A 254 -4.89 0.05 20.06
CA LEU A 254 -6.33 -0.10 19.89
C LEU A 254 -6.95 -0.94 21.01
N LYS A 255 -8.23 -0.71 21.30
CA LYS A 255 -8.97 -1.32 22.40
C LYS A 255 -10.23 -1.97 21.84
N SER A 256 -10.74 -2.99 22.52
CA SER A 256 -12.01 -3.61 22.15
C SER A 256 -13.15 -2.60 22.15
N GLU A 257 -14.27 -2.91 21.49
CA GLU A 257 -15.45 -2.01 21.40
C GLU A 257 -15.94 -1.49 22.76
N ASN A 258 -15.71 -2.27 23.82
CA ASN A 258 -16.08 -1.93 25.20
C ASN A 258 -15.07 -0.99 25.88
N GLY A 259 -13.97 -0.63 25.21
CA GLY A 259 -12.93 0.30 25.66
C GLY A 259 -12.04 -0.22 26.80
N LYS A 260 -12.22 -1.49 27.23
CA LYS A 260 -11.59 -2.02 28.44
C LYS A 260 -10.29 -2.78 28.21
N GLN A 261 -10.13 -3.43 27.05
CA GLN A 261 -9.00 -4.31 26.78
C GLN A 261 -8.27 -3.88 25.53
N LYS A 262 -6.94 -3.85 25.57
CA LYS A 262 -6.09 -3.62 24.39
C LYS A 262 -6.23 -4.79 23.41
N LEU A 263 -6.51 -4.49 22.13
CA LEU A 263 -6.50 -5.45 21.04
C LEU A 263 -5.08 -5.99 20.80
N LYS A 264 -4.97 -7.26 20.39
CA LYS A 264 -3.70 -7.94 20.16
C LYS A 264 -3.86 -8.93 19.01
N GLY A 265 -2.75 -9.21 18.31
CA GLY A 265 -2.73 -10.20 17.22
C GLY A 265 -3.76 -9.87 16.14
N ASP A 266 -4.46 -10.90 15.67
CA ASP A 266 -5.51 -10.83 14.65
C ASP A 266 -6.50 -9.67 14.84
N ASP A 267 -7.00 -9.49 16.06
CA ASP A 267 -8.05 -8.51 16.32
C ASP A 267 -7.52 -7.08 16.17
N LEU A 268 -6.23 -6.87 16.47
CA LEU A 268 -5.57 -5.58 16.23
C LEU A 268 -5.39 -5.34 14.73
N THR A 269 -4.87 -6.34 14.01
CA THR A 269 -4.64 -6.24 12.56
C THR A 269 -5.94 -5.99 11.80
N LYS A 270 -7.01 -6.75 12.09
CA LYS A 270 -8.33 -6.58 11.47
C LYS A 270 -8.92 -5.20 11.75
N ALA A 271 -8.76 -4.68 12.96
CA ALA A 271 -9.18 -3.33 13.30
C ALA A 271 -8.39 -2.29 12.50
N GLN A 272 -7.06 -2.41 12.43
CA GLN A 272 -6.20 -1.50 11.67
C GLN A 272 -6.53 -1.53 10.17
N GLU A 273 -6.77 -2.71 9.59
CA GLU A 273 -7.18 -2.86 8.18
C GLU A 273 -8.56 -2.25 7.91
N LYS A 274 -9.54 -2.49 8.79
CA LYS A 274 -10.88 -1.90 8.66
C LYS A 274 -10.82 -0.37 8.72
N ILE A 275 -10.04 0.17 9.67
CA ILE A 275 -9.82 1.61 9.82
C ILE A 275 -9.18 2.18 8.56
N LYS A 276 -8.13 1.53 8.05
CA LYS A 276 -7.45 1.94 6.82
C LYS A 276 -8.42 1.97 5.64
N GLN A 277 -9.18 0.91 5.42
CA GLN A 277 -10.17 0.83 4.35
C GLN A 277 -11.20 1.95 4.43
N ASN A 278 -11.72 2.23 5.63
CA ASN A 278 -12.69 3.30 5.83
C ASN A 278 -12.12 4.69 5.53
N ILE A 279 -10.88 4.96 5.95
CA ILE A 279 -10.17 6.22 5.65
C ILE A 279 -9.93 6.34 4.14
N ASP A 280 -9.41 5.30 3.49
CA ASP A 280 -9.14 5.30 2.06
C ASP A 280 -10.43 5.49 1.23
N ASN A 281 -11.52 4.83 1.62
CA ASN A 281 -12.83 5.02 1.00
C ASN A 281 -13.33 6.46 1.13
N ALA A 282 -13.13 7.06 2.31
CA ALA A 282 -13.53 8.43 2.56
C ALA A 282 -12.74 9.43 1.69
N ILE A 283 -11.43 9.25 1.60
CA ILE A 283 -10.55 10.06 0.77
C ILE A 283 -10.87 9.88 -0.71
N ALA A 284 -11.07 8.64 -1.17
CA ALA A 284 -11.46 8.35 -2.55
C ALA A 284 -12.77 9.06 -2.92
N LYS A 285 -13.76 9.07 -2.02
CA LYS A 285 -15.01 9.80 -2.21
C LYS A 285 -14.77 11.30 -2.38
N ILE A 286 -13.94 11.92 -1.54
CA ILE A 286 -13.60 13.34 -1.66
C ILE A 286 -12.87 13.62 -2.99
N ASN A 287 -11.85 12.82 -3.31
CA ASN A 287 -11.05 12.96 -4.53
C ASN A 287 -11.88 12.82 -5.81
N SER A 288 -12.87 11.92 -5.81
CA SER A 288 -13.76 11.73 -6.96
C SER A 288 -14.55 13.00 -7.33
N GLY A 289 -14.76 13.90 -6.37
CA GLY A 289 -15.44 15.18 -6.61
C GLY A 289 -14.50 16.38 -6.73
N GLN A 290 -13.19 16.17 -6.83
CA GLN A 290 -12.18 17.24 -6.90
C GLN A 290 -12.49 18.28 -7.98
N THR A 291 -12.97 17.86 -9.15
CA THR A 291 -13.31 18.76 -10.28
C THR A 291 -14.50 19.68 -10.01
N GLN A 292 -15.29 19.40 -8.97
CA GLN A 292 -16.44 20.22 -8.56
C GLN A 292 -16.06 21.30 -7.53
N LEU A 293 -14.87 21.21 -6.95
CA LEU A 293 -14.40 22.08 -5.88
C LEU A 293 -13.65 23.29 -6.45
N SER A 294 -13.80 24.45 -5.82
CA SER A 294 -12.99 25.62 -6.17
C SER A 294 -11.55 25.47 -5.68
N SER A 295 -10.63 26.26 -6.23
CA SER A 295 -9.23 26.26 -5.78
C SER A 295 -9.09 26.65 -4.31
N GLU A 296 -9.95 27.54 -3.80
CA GLU A 296 -10.00 27.94 -2.39
C GLU A 296 -10.50 26.79 -1.51
N GLN A 297 -11.51 26.04 -1.97
CA GLN A 297 -12.01 24.86 -1.26
C GLN A 297 -10.94 23.78 -1.17
N ILE A 298 -10.24 23.50 -2.28
CA ILE A 298 -9.12 22.55 -2.30
C ILE A 298 -8.00 23.02 -1.37
N THR A 299 -7.65 24.30 -1.41
CA THR A 299 -6.59 24.87 -0.55
C THR A 299 -6.94 24.78 0.94
N ALA A 300 -8.20 25.06 1.30
CA ALA A 300 -8.67 24.90 2.66
C ALA A 300 -8.63 23.42 3.09
N ILE A 301 -9.12 22.49 2.26
CA ILE A 301 -9.09 21.06 2.57
C ILE A 301 -7.65 20.55 2.73
N ASN A 302 -6.77 20.97 1.83
CA ASN A 302 -5.33 20.65 1.86
C ASN A 302 -4.56 21.36 2.99
N SER A 303 -5.22 22.15 3.85
CA SER A 303 -4.59 22.63 5.08
C SER A 303 -4.42 21.51 6.11
N MET A 304 -5.20 20.43 6.02
CA MET A 304 -4.95 19.20 6.79
C MET A 304 -3.64 18.56 6.34
N LYS A 305 -2.81 18.12 7.29
CA LYS A 305 -1.49 17.50 7.03
C LYS A 305 -1.48 15.99 7.26
N GLY A 306 -2.36 15.49 8.12
CA GLY A 306 -2.43 14.07 8.42
C GLY A 306 -3.66 13.66 9.21
N ILE A 307 -3.75 12.37 9.44
CA ILE A 307 -4.84 11.71 10.17
C ILE A 307 -4.22 10.80 11.24
N GLU A 308 -4.75 10.86 12.46
CA GLU A 308 -4.32 9.98 13.54
C GLU A 308 -5.52 9.29 14.19
N VAL A 309 -5.41 7.97 14.37
CA VAL A 309 -6.45 7.15 15.01
C VAL A 309 -5.94 6.56 16.31
N ARG A 310 -6.63 6.84 17.41
CA ARG A 310 -6.26 6.37 18.77
C ARG A 310 -7.49 5.91 19.58
N THR A 311 -7.27 5.46 20.81
CA THR A 311 -8.35 5.00 21.71
C THR A 311 -8.47 5.75 23.02
N ASP A 312 -7.49 6.61 23.30
CA ASP A 312 -7.37 7.42 24.50
C ASP A 312 -7.92 8.83 24.32
N ILE A 313 -8.29 9.22 23.10
CA ILE A 313 -8.89 10.53 22.85
C ILE A 313 -10.38 10.49 23.21
N PRO A 314 -10.90 11.47 23.97
CA PRO A 314 -12.29 11.50 24.38
C PRO A 314 -13.27 11.82 23.22
N TYR A 315 -12.83 12.60 22.22
CA TYR A 315 -13.63 13.02 21.06
C TYR A 315 -12.74 13.22 19.83
N PRO A 316 -13.23 12.94 18.61
CA PRO A 316 -12.51 13.33 17.40
C PRO A 316 -12.40 14.86 17.28
N GLY A 317 -11.35 15.35 16.63
CA GLY A 317 -11.09 16.77 16.46
C GLY A 317 -9.69 17.03 15.88
N MET A 318 -9.26 18.28 15.92
CA MET A 318 -7.97 18.70 15.36
C MET A 318 -6.93 18.93 16.44
N ASN A 319 -5.72 18.41 16.24
CA ASN A 319 -4.52 18.90 16.89
C ASN A 319 -3.71 19.68 15.85
N GLY A 320 -3.78 21.01 15.90
CA GLY A 320 -3.18 21.88 14.89
C GLY A 320 -3.73 21.62 13.48
N SER A 321 -3.00 20.82 12.69
CA SER A 321 -3.33 20.46 11.30
C SER A 321 -3.57 18.96 11.07
N THR A 322 -3.53 18.15 12.13
CA THR A 322 -3.77 16.71 12.10
C THR A 322 -5.17 16.40 12.61
N PHE A 323 -5.96 15.68 11.82
CA PHE A 323 -7.27 15.21 12.25
C PHE A 323 -7.12 13.96 13.12
N GLN A 324 -7.43 14.08 14.40
CA GLN A 324 -7.37 13.00 15.37
C GLN A 324 -8.76 12.41 15.61
N MET A 325 -8.87 11.08 15.64
CA MET A 325 -10.14 10.42 15.90
C MET A 325 -10.02 9.17 16.75
N THR A 326 -11.15 8.78 17.32
CA THR A 326 -11.25 7.52 18.07
C THR A 326 -11.37 6.33 17.11
N GLN A 327 -10.86 5.17 17.51
CA GLN A 327 -11.03 3.91 16.78
C GLN A 327 -12.49 3.67 16.35
N ARG A 328 -13.43 3.83 17.29
CA ARG A 328 -14.85 3.62 17.02
C ARG A 328 -15.40 4.56 15.95
N TYR A 329 -14.87 5.77 15.90
CA TYR A 329 -15.25 6.75 14.89
C TYR A 329 -14.72 6.36 13.52
N SER A 330 -13.47 5.92 13.42
CA SER A 330 -12.87 5.43 12.17
C SER A 330 -13.47 4.11 11.67
N GLU A 331 -14.00 3.27 12.55
CA GLU A 331 -14.66 2.00 12.20
C GLU A 331 -16.14 2.17 11.84
N THR A 332 -16.62 3.41 11.69
CA THR A 332 -18.01 3.68 11.29
C THR A 332 -18.32 3.03 9.94
N ASP A 333 -19.46 2.35 9.86
CA ASP A 333 -19.93 1.75 8.61
C ASP A 333 -20.72 2.76 7.74
N ASP A 334 -20.91 3.99 8.22
CA ASP A 334 -21.58 5.05 7.46
C ASP A 334 -20.59 5.72 6.49
N PRO A 335 -20.73 5.48 5.17
CA PRO A 335 -19.74 5.92 4.19
C PRO A 335 -19.66 7.44 4.02
N GLU A 336 -20.62 8.19 4.57
CA GLU A 336 -20.66 9.66 4.47
C GLU A 336 -20.16 10.37 5.72
N THR A 337 -20.00 9.66 6.84
CA THR A 337 -19.57 10.29 8.12
C THR A 337 -18.12 10.78 8.04
N LEU A 338 -17.18 9.93 7.62
CA LEU A 338 -15.76 10.28 7.53
C LEU A 338 -15.48 11.35 6.47
N PRO A 339 -16.00 11.25 5.22
CA PRO A 339 -15.82 12.31 4.23
C PRO A 339 -16.27 13.68 4.74
N ALA A 340 -17.45 13.73 5.36
CA ALA A 340 -18.00 14.99 5.85
C ALA A 340 -17.16 15.58 6.99
N ALA A 341 -16.66 14.74 7.89
CA ALA A 341 -15.76 15.18 8.96
C ALA A 341 -14.41 15.65 8.43
N PHE A 342 -13.81 14.95 7.47
CA PHE A 342 -12.55 15.40 6.87
C PHE A 342 -12.70 16.79 6.24
N ILE A 343 -13.80 17.03 5.53
CA ILE A 343 -14.09 18.34 4.94
C ILE A 343 -14.29 19.40 6.03
N HIS A 344 -15.08 19.10 7.06
CA HIS A 344 -15.32 20.02 8.18
C HIS A 344 -14.05 20.37 8.94
N ASP A 345 -13.33 19.36 9.41
CA ASP A 345 -12.15 19.54 10.25
C ASP A 345 -10.95 20.08 9.47
N SER A 346 -10.91 19.87 8.14
CA SER A 346 -9.94 20.56 7.29
C SER A 346 -10.07 22.10 7.33
N PHE A 347 -11.29 22.61 7.53
CA PHE A 347 -11.50 24.04 7.68
C PHE A 347 -10.96 24.56 9.02
N HIS A 348 -10.99 23.74 10.08
CA HIS A 348 -10.33 24.07 11.34
C HIS A 348 -8.80 24.11 11.19
N ALA A 349 -8.21 23.20 10.40
CA ALA A 349 -6.79 23.29 10.03
C ALA A 349 -6.49 24.60 9.28
N ASP A 350 -7.35 25.00 8.35
CA ASP A 350 -7.20 26.23 7.59
C ASP A 350 -7.40 27.49 8.47
N GLN A 351 -8.31 27.46 9.43
CA GLN A 351 -8.46 28.51 10.44
C GLN A 351 -7.17 28.68 11.27
N ASN A 352 -6.62 27.57 11.77
CA ASN A 352 -5.33 27.57 12.47
C ASN A 352 -4.20 28.12 11.59
N ARG A 353 -4.13 27.69 10.32
CA ARG A 353 -3.14 28.18 9.36
C ARG A 353 -3.23 29.70 9.13
N ARG A 354 -4.44 30.26 9.17
CA ARG A 354 -4.70 31.70 9.01
C ARG A 354 -4.55 32.50 10.31
N GLY A 355 -4.26 31.84 11.44
CA GLY A 355 -4.17 32.49 12.74
C GLY A 355 -5.51 33.01 13.28
N VAL A 356 -6.63 32.44 12.83
CA VAL A 356 -7.96 32.75 13.36
C VAL A 356 -8.42 31.63 14.31
N PRO A 357 -9.32 31.92 15.27
CA PRO A 357 -9.80 30.90 16.19
C PRO A 357 -10.38 29.69 15.47
N SER A 358 -9.79 28.51 15.70
CA SER A 358 -10.23 27.24 15.12
C SER A 358 -11.14 26.44 16.04
N SER A 359 -11.51 27.00 17.19
CA SER A 359 -12.28 26.30 18.22
C SER A 359 -13.37 27.22 18.80
N GLY A 360 -14.35 26.59 19.43
CA GLY A 360 -15.50 27.28 19.99
C GLY A 360 -16.66 27.43 19.00
N ARG A 361 -17.80 27.91 19.52
CA ARG A 361 -19.10 27.86 18.84
C ARG A 361 -19.10 28.54 17.48
N GLU A 362 -18.41 29.67 17.34
CA GLU A 362 -18.39 30.42 16.08
C GLU A 362 -17.48 29.77 15.03
N ALA A 363 -16.36 29.18 15.45
CA ALA A 363 -15.48 28.42 14.55
C ALA A 363 -16.21 27.21 13.97
N GLU A 364 -16.95 26.47 14.81
CA GLU A 364 -17.78 25.31 14.39
C GLU A 364 -18.88 25.70 13.40
N LYS A 365 -19.51 26.87 13.59
CA LYS A 365 -20.50 27.40 12.64
C LYS A 365 -19.87 27.68 11.28
N GLN A 366 -18.70 28.30 11.27
CA GLN A 366 -17.98 28.63 10.04
C GLN A 366 -17.51 27.35 9.31
N ALA A 367 -16.94 26.38 10.02
CA ALA A 367 -16.55 25.10 9.45
C ALA A 367 -17.74 24.33 8.87
N SER A 368 -18.88 24.33 9.58
CA SER A 368 -20.10 23.70 9.09
C SER A 368 -20.65 24.42 7.86
N ALA A 369 -20.67 25.75 7.87
CA ALA A 369 -21.10 26.57 6.73
C ALA A 369 -20.21 26.39 5.50
N PHE A 370 -18.90 26.20 5.69
CA PHE A 370 -17.96 25.83 4.63
C PHE A 370 -18.24 24.42 4.08
N THR A 371 -18.59 23.49 4.95
CA THR A 371 -18.78 22.06 4.63
C THR A 371 -20.03 21.83 3.78
N VAL A 372 -21.17 22.41 4.15
CA VAL A 372 -22.48 22.19 3.47
C VAL A 372 -22.41 22.24 1.93
N PRO A 373 -21.93 23.33 1.29
CA PRO A 373 -21.89 23.41 -0.18
C PRO A 373 -20.94 22.39 -0.82
N ILE A 374 -19.94 21.90 -0.09
CA ILE A 374 -19.04 20.83 -0.57
C ILE A 374 -19.77 19.50 -0.55
N LEU A 375 -20.47 19.17 0.54
CA LEU A 375 -21.24 17.93 0.64
C LEU A 375 -22.32 17.83 -0.45
N GLU A 376 -22.97 18.96 -0.78
CA GLU A 376 -23.95 19.06 -1.87
C GLU A 376 -23.32 18.71 -3.23
N LYS A 377 -22.15 19.29 -3.55
CA LYS A 377 -21.39 18.96 -4.77
C LYS A 377 -20.95 17.50 -4.81
N LEU A 378 -20.54 16.95 -3.67
CA LEU A 378 -20.14 15.54 -3.56
C LEU A 378 -21.32 14.56 -3.59
N GLY A 379 -22.56 15.06 -3.67
CA GLY A 379 -23.77 14.27 -3.77
C GLY A 379 -24.05 13.43 -2.52
N MET A 380 -23.74 13.97 -1.34
CA MET A 380 -24.03 13.28 -0.07
C MET A 380 -25.52 13.29 0.25
N SER A 381 -25.96 12.38 1.14
CA SER A 381 -27.36 12.29 1.54
C SER A 381 -27.86 13.54 2.26
N ASN A 382 -29.15 13.83 2.07
CA ASN A 382 -29.83 14.92 2.78
C ASN A 382 -29.73 14.80 4.31
N ARG A 383 -29.59 13.57 4.84
CA ARG A 383 -29.42 13.35 6.28
C ARG A 383 -28.15 14.02 6.80
N ILE A 384 -27.03 13.83 6.12
CA ILE A 384 -25.74 14.41 6.52
C ILE A 384 -25.73 15.92 6.22
N ILE A 385 -26.25 16.34 5.07
CA ILE A 385 -26.32 17.77 4.71
C ILE A 385 -27.13 18.57 5.73
N GLU A 386 -28.31 18.08 6.13
CA GLU A 386 -29.15 18.78 7.12
C GLU A 386 -28.52 18.84 8.52
N ALA A 387 -27.73 17.82 8.90
CA ALA A 387 -26.96 17.86 10.13
C ALA A 387 -25.99 19.05 10.13
N TYR A 388 -25.17 19.19 9.07
CA TYR A 388 -24.24 20.32 8.97
C TYR A 388 -24.92 21.68 8.75
N ARG A 389 -26.09 21.73 8.10
CA ARG A 389 -26.90 22.97 7.99
C ARG A 389 -27.40 23.44 9.34
N LYS A 390 -27.77 22.52 10.23
CA LYS A 390 -28.16 22.84 11.60
C LYS A 390 -26.95 23.39 12.38
N ASP A 391 -25.80 22.73 12.28
CA ASP A 391 -24.56 23.14 12.96
C ASP A 391 -24.11 24.53 12.50
N ALA A 392 -24.24 24.84 11.21
CA ALA A 392 -23.92 26.15 10.66
C ALA A 392 -24.77 27.29 11.26
N LYS A 393 -26.01 27.01 11.67
CA LYS A 393 -26.91 27.99 12.30
C LYS A 393 -26.69 28.11 13.79
N GLU A 394 -26.68 26.96 14.47
CA GLU A 394 -26.75 26.91 15.93
C GLU A 394 -25.35 26.95 16.57
N GLY A 395 -24.34 26.45 15.88
CA GLY A 395 -23.07 26.04 16.50
C GLY A 395 -23.29 24.91 17.51
N HIS A 396 -22.26 24.10 17.75
CA HIS A 396 -22.37 22.99 18.69
C HIS A 396 -21.45 23.17 19.91
N GLY A 397 -22.00 22.85 21.09
CA GLY A 397 -21.22 22.60 22.28
C GLY A 397 -20.82 21.13 22.31
N ALA A 398 -19.51 20.86 22.27
CA ALA A 398 -18.86 19.56 22.48
C ALA A 398 -19.56 18.31 21.90
N TRP A 399 -19.14 17.89 20.70
CA TRP A 399 -18.96 16.53 20.10
C TRP A 399 -19.75 15.27 20.55
N GLY A 400 -20.79 15.36 21.38
CA GLY A 400 -21.46 14.19 21.97
C GLY A 400 -22.62 13.59 21.17
N GLN A 401 -22.98 14.12 19.99
CA GLN A 401 -24.26 13.80 19.34
C GLN A 401 -24.16 13.46 17.84
N LYS A 402 -22.96 13.35 17.24
CA LYS A 402 -22.84 13.17 15.78
C LYS A 402 -23.12 11.73 15.28
N THR A 403 -23.04 10.67 16.10
CA THR A 403 -23.04 9.28 15.56
C THR A 403 -23.61 8.17 16.45
N ARG A 404 -24.41 8.44 17.50
CA ARG A 404 -25.04 7.34 18.26
C ARG A 404 -26.16 6.72 17.40
N PRO A 405 -26.07 5.44 16.95
CA PRO A 405 -27.25 4.77 16.43
C PRO A 405 -28.32 4.76 17.52
N PRO A 406 -29.61 4.91 17.19
CA PRO A 406 -30.66 4.80 18.19
C PRO A 406 -30.52 3.44 18.88
N ARG A 407 -30.39 3.44 20.22
CA ARG A 407 -30.50 2.20 21.00
C ARG A 407 -31.84 1.58 20.63
N LYS A 408 -31.83 0.42 19.94
CA LYS A 408 -33.01 -0.44 19.87
C LYS A 408 -33.39 -0.74 21.33
N LYS A 409 -34.50 -0.18 21.79
CA LYS A 409 -35.19 -0.72 22.95
C LYS A 409 -35.74 -2.07 22.49
N THR A 410 -35.07 -3.16 22.86
CA THR A 410 -35.71 -4.47 22.83
C THR A 410 -36.84 -4.46 23.87
N PRO A 411 -38.02 -5.02 23.54
CA PRO A 411 -39.15 -5.12 24.46
C PRO A 411 -38.83 -5.91 25.72
#